data_AF-A0A966QW65-F1
#
_entry.id   AF-A0A966QW65-F1
#
_cell.length_a   1.000
_cell.length_b   1.000
_cell.length_c   1.000
_cell.angle_alpha   90.00
_cell.angle_beta   90.00
_cell.angle_gamma   90.00
#
_symmetry.space_group_name_H-M   'P 1'
#
loop_
_entity.id
_entity.type
_entity.pdbx_description
1 polymer ?
#
loop_
_entity_poly.entity_id
_entity_poly.type
_entity_poly.pdbx_seq_one_letter_code
_entity_poly.pdbx_strand_id
1 'polypeptide(L)'
;MFKKLISLLFFKPQDNFESRSYKWTKVRKKFLETNPHCAACGRNKKLEVHHIKPFHLNPDLEFDYNNLIVLCDDPCHFVFGHLMNYQSWNETVVEDCKIYYEKLRNRPL
;
A
#
# COMPACT_ATOMS: atom_id res chain seq x y z
N MET A 1 36.88 -43.05 13.80
CA MET A 1 37.10 -42.61 12.41
C MET A 1 36.03 -41.58 12.08
N PHE A 2 36.38 -40.28 12.10
CA PHE A 2 36.32 -39.35 10.95
C PHE A 2 34.97 -39.38 10.19
N LYS A 3 34.17 -38.32 9.96
CA LYS A 3 34.29 -36.86 10.09
C LYS A 3 32.88 -36.25 9.94
N LYS A 4 32.57 -35.25 10.78
CA LYS A 4 31.90 -33.95 10.54
C LYS A 4 31.35 -33.66 9.11
N LEU A 5 30.10 -33.18 9.01
CA LEU A 5 29.65 -31.98 8.25
C LEU A 5 28.17 -31.69 8.61
N ILE A 6 27.85 -30.78 9.54
CA ILE A 6 27.41 -29.38 9.31
C ILE A 6 26.43 -29.22 8.14
N SER A 7 25.17 -28.95 8.49
CA SER A 7 24.30 -27.93 7.86
C SER A 7 23.07 -27.76 8.76
N LEU A 8 23.21 -27.10 9.91
CA LEU A 8 22.61 -25.78 10.12
C LEU A 8 22.22 -25.04 8.83
N LEU A 9 20.98 -24.53 8.82
CA LEU A 9 20.50 -23.41 7.99
C LEU A 9 20.17 -23.73 6.54
N PHE A 10 18.94 -24.18 6.26
CA PHE A 10 18.16 -23.67 5.12
C PHE A 10 16.67 -23.68 5.47
N PHE A 11 16.25 -22.74 6.33
CA PHE A 11 14.90 -22.19 6.20
C PHE A 11 14.83 -21.63 4.77
N LYS A 12 14.13 -22.31 3.87
CA LYS A 12 13.74 -21.70 2.60
C LYS A 12 12.67 -20.66 2.94
N PRO A 13 12.88 -19.35 2.72
CA PRO A 13 11.74 -18.45 2.73
C PRO A 13 10.85 -18.89 1.57
N GLN A 14 9.65 -19.36 1.90
CA GLN A 14 8.59 -19.55 0.92
C GLN A 14 8.00 -18.19 0.61
N ASP A 15 8.78 -17.35 -0.06
CA ASP A 15 8.29 -16.08 -0.61
C ASP A 15 7.61 -16.37 -1.95
N ASN A 16 6.50 -17.13 -1.91
CA ASN A 16 5.54 -17.16 -3.00
C ASN A 16 4.75 -15.85 -2.93
N PHE A 17 5.36 -14.76 -3.38
CA PHE A 17 4.61 -13.54 -3.67
C PHE A 17 3.66 -13.85 -4.82
N GLU A 18 2.39 -14.02 -4.53
CA GLU A 18 1.37 -14.15 -5.56
C GLU A 18 1.45 -12.95 -6.51
N SER A 19 1.44 -13.21 -7.81
CA SER A 19 1.37 -12.14 -8.79
C SER A 19 -0.05 -11.59 -8.81
N ARG A 20 -0.18 -10.26 -8.89
CA ARG A 20 -1.48 -9.60 -9.02
C ARG A 20 -2.23 -10.12 -10.24
N SER A 21 -3.55 -10.19 -10.14
CA SER A 21 -4.39 -10.59 -11.25
C SER A 21 -4.29 -9.57 -12.40
N TYR A 22 -4.41 -10.03 -13.64
CA TYR A 22 -4.56 -9.15 -14.81
C TYR A 22 -5.76 -8.19 -14.67
N LYS A 23 -6.76 -8.56 -13.84
CA LYS A 23 -7.93 -7.74 -13.54
C LYS A 23 -7.58 -6.48 -12.75
N TRP A 24 -6.46 -6.47 -12.02
CA TRP A 24 -6.00 -5.33 -11.22
C TRP A 24 -5.92 -4.05 -12.07
N THR A 25 -5.40 -4.13 -13.29
CA THR A 25 -5.29 -2.96 -14.19
C THR A 25 -6.64 -2.29 -14.43
N LYS A 26 -7.71 -3.07 -14.60
CA LYS A 26 -9.07 -2.56 -14.81
C LYS A 26 -9.64 -1.94 -13.53
N VAL A 27 -9.47 -2.61 -12.40
CA VAL A 27 -9.89 -2.13 -11.07
C VAL A 27 -9.19 -0.82 -10.72
N ARG A 28 -7.86 -0.78 -10.82
CA ARG A 28 -7.03 0.41 -10.58
C ARG A 28 -7.49 1.59 -11.44
N LYS A 29 -7.67 1.37 -12.75
CA LYS A 29 -8.14 2.43 -13.66
C LYS A 29 -9.49 2.98 -13.21
N LYS A 30 -10.47 2.10 -12.95
CA LYS A 30 -11.82 2.52 -12.56
C LYS A 30 -11.84 3.26 -11.22
N PHE A 31 -11.03 2.81 -10.27
CA PHE A 31 -10.93 3.44 -8.96
C PHE A 31 -10.32 4.85 -9.04
N LEU A 32 -9.31 5.06 -9.89
CA LEU A 32 -8.72 6.38 -10.14
C LEU A 32 -9.67 7.33 -10.86
N GLU A 33 -10.54 6.84 -11.75
CA GLU A 33 -11.55 7.67 -12.43
C GLU A 33 -12.55 8.28 -11.44
N THR A 34 -12.94 7.54 -10.40
CA THR A 34 -13.90 8.02 -9.37
C THR A 34 -13.24 8.69 -8.19
N ASN A 35 -11.92 8.53 -8.00
CA ASN A 35 -11.14 9.10 -6.91
C ASN A 35 -9.91 9.87 -7.46
N PRO A 36 -10.10 10.98 -8.19
CA PRO A 36 -9.02 11.60 -8.98
C PRO A 36 -8.05 12.46 -8.16
N HIS A 37 -8.01 12.31 -6.83
CA HIS A 37 -7.16 13.09 -5.94
C HIS A 37 -6.55 12.20 -4.85
N CYS A 38 -5.32 12.51 -4.46
CA CYS A 38 -4.68 11.95 -3.28
C CYS A 38 -5.52 12.25 -2.04
N ALA A 39 -5.89 11.20 -1.29
CA ALA A 39 -6.70 11.33 -0.08
C ALA A 39 -6.00 12.13 1.03
N ALA A 40 -4.67 12.15 1.05
CA ALA A 40 -3.90 12.88 2.06
C ALA A 40 -3.70 14.37 1.71
N CYS A 41 -3.32 14.68 0.47
CA CYS A 41 -2.87 16.03 0.11
C CYS A 41 -3.71 16.73 -0.96
N GLY A 42 -4.68 16.04 -1.56
CA GLY A 42 -5.53 16.59 -2.62
C GLY A 42 -4.87 16.76 -3.99
N ARG A 43 -3.60 16.36 -4.18
CA ARG A 43 -2.93 16.40 -5.49
C ARG A 43 -3.64 15.46 -6.48
N ASN A 44 -3.73 15.85 -7.76
CA ASN A 44 -4.32 15.05 -8.86
C ASN A 44 -3.30 14.51 -9.88
N LYS A 45 -2.02 14.46 -9.52
CA LYS A 45 -0.92 14.03 -10.38
C LYS A 45 -0.14 12.91 -9.70
N LYS A 46 0.39 11.99 -10.51
CA LYS A 46 1.19 10.83 -10.08
C LYS A 46 0.48 10.02 -8.99
N LEU A 47 -0.74 9.58 -9.31
CA LEU A 47 -1.61 8.86 -8.37
C LEU A 47 -1.38 7.36 -8.46
N GLU A 48 -1.34 6.72 -7.30
CA GLU A 48 -1.33 5.29 -7.13
C GLU A 48 -2.52 4.84 -6.29
N VAL A 49 -2.94 3.59 -6.51
CA VAL A 49 -3.94 2.93 -5.67
C VAL A 49 -3.19 2.07 -4.67
N HIS A 50 -3.33 2.42 -3.40
CA HIS A 50 -2.76 1.72 -2.27
C HIS A 50 -3.79 0.77 -1.66
N HIS A 51 -3.34 -0.42 -1.26
CA HIS A 51 -4.16 -1.38 -0.52
C HIS A 51 -4.05 -1.08 0.98
N ILE A 52 -5.18 -0.81 1.65
CA ILE A 52 -5.25 -0.51 3.09
C ILE A 52 -4.75 -1.71 3.90
N LYS A 53 -5.26 -2.90 3.58
CA LYS A 53 -4.71 -4.18 4.02
C LYS A 53 -3.85 -4.74 2.89
N PRO A 54 -2.57 -5.06 3.15
CA PRO A 54 -1.64 -5.39 2.10
C PRO A 54 -2.04 -6.68 1.37
N PHE A 55 -1.95 -6.63 0.03
CA PHE A 55 -2.33 -7.72 -0.86
C PHE A 55 -1.65 -9.05 -0.53
N HIS A 56 -0.35 -9.04 -0.20
CA HIS A 56 0.39 -10.27 0.10
C HIS A 56 -0.09 -10.99 1.37
N LEU A 57 -0.80 -10.30 2.28
CA LEU A 57 -1.44 -10.91 3.44
C LEU A 57 -2.94 -11.15 3.23
N ASN A 58 -3.56 -10.46 2.27
CA ASN A 58 -5.00 -10.46 2.05
C ASN A 58 -5.33 -10.48 0.55
N PRO A 59 -4.96 -11.54 -0.20
CA PRO A 59 -5.15 -11.59 -1.65
C PRO A 59 -6.62 -11.55 -2.06
N ASP A 60 -7.52 -12.09 -1.21
CA ASP A 60 -8.97 -12.04 -1.43
C ASP A 60 -9.56 -10.61 -1.47
N LEU A 61 -8.82 -9.63 -0.93
CA LEU A 61 -9.20 -8.22 -0.91
C LEU A 61 -8.58 -7.41 -2.06
N GLU A 62 -7.94 -8.06 -3.05
CA GLU A 62 -7.25 -7.37 -4.16
C GLU A 62 -8.16 -6.38 -4.89
N PHE A 63 -9.44 -6.72 -5.06
CA PHE A 63 -10.42 -5.95 -5.81
C PHE A 63 -11.49 -5.26 -4.95
N ASP A 64 -11.44 -5.39 -3.63
CA ASP A 64 -12.41 -4.77 -2.75
C ASP A 64 -12.17 -3.27 -2.69
N TYR A 65 -13.11 -2.46 -3.18
CA TYR A 65 -12.98 -1.00 -3.20
C TYR A 65 -12.88 -0.41 -1.79
N ASN A 66 -13.39 -1.10 -0.76
CA ASN A 66 -13.25 -0.68 0.64
C ASN A 66 -11.83 -0.92 1.18
N ASN A 67 -11.02 -1.71 0.48
CA ASN A 67 -9.62 -1.97 0.80
C ASN A 67 -8.66 -1.08 -0.01
N LEU A 68 -9.16 -0.10 -0.77
CA LEU A 68 -8.35 0.75 -1.65
C LEU A 68 -8.41 2.21 -1.22
N ILE A 69 -7.28 2.92 -1.39
CA ILE A 69 -7.18 4.37 -1.22
C ILE A 69 -6.26 4.96 -2.29
N VAL A 70 -6.58 6.16 -2.77
CA VAL A 70 -5.72 6.88 -3.73
C VAL A 70 -4.73 7.76 -2.99
N LEU A 71 -3.45 7.58 -3.26
CA LEU A 71 -2.35 8.40 -2.73
C LEU A 71 -1.46 8.88 -3.88
N CYS A 72 -0.82 10.04 -3.74
CA CYS A 72 0.26 10.38 -4.67
C CYS A 72 1.50 9.53 -4.37
N ASP A 73 2.24 9.18 -5.42
CA ASP A 73 3.47 8.38 -5.35
C ASP A 73 4.45 8.85 -4.28
N ASP A 74 4.68 10.17 -4.21
CA ASP A 74 5.56 10.80 -3.24
C ASP A 74 5.02 12.17 -2.75
N PRO A 75 5.05 12.47 -1.44
CA PRO A 75 5.49 11.58 -0.35
C PRO A 75 4.36 10.73 0.24
N CYS A 76 3.11 10.95 -0.16
CA CYS A 76 1.97 10.46 0.60
C CYS A 76 1.83 8.93 0.63
N HIS A 77 2.13 8.24 -0.47
CA HIS A 77 2.07 6.77 -0.48
C HIS A 77 3.08 6.17 0.51
N PHE A 78 4.31 6.69 0.54
CA PHE A 78 5.35 6.24 1.46
C PHE A 78 5.05 6.62 2.92
N VAL A 79 4.64 7.86 3.16
CA VAL A 79 4.39 8.37 4.52
C VAL A 79 3.10 7.81 5.11
N PHE A 80 1.97 7.92 4.40
CA PHE A 80 0.67 7.53 4.96
C PHE A 80 0.35 6.06 4.74
N GLY A 81 0.68 5.51 3.56
CA GLY A 81 0.41 4.09 3.27
C GLY A 81 1.38 3.15 3.97
N HIS A 82 2.66 3.55 4.05
CA HIS A 82 3.74 2.69 4.51
C HIS A 82 4.47 3.17 5.77
N LEU A 83 4.06 4.28 6.40
CA LEU A 83 4.71 4.81 7.62
C LEU A 83 6.23 4.95 7.46
N MET A 84 6.68 5.41 6.28
CA MET A 84 8.10 5.54 5.92
C MET A 84 8.89 4.22 5.93
N ASN A 85 8.22 3.08 5.82
CA ASN A 85 8.83 1.77 5.63
C ASN A 85 7.96 0.89 4.72
N TYR A 86 8.40 0.63 3.48
CA TYR A 86 7.63 -0.19 2.53
C TYR A 86 7.33 -1.63 3.01
N GLN A 87 8.01 -2.12 4.05
CA GLN A 87 7.71 -3.41 4.69
C GLN A 87 6.55 -3.33 5.70
N SER A 88 6.06 -2.12 6.01
CA SER A 88 4.95 -1.84 6.92
C SER A 88 3.70 -1.38 6.16
N TRP A 89 2.57 -1.33 6.87
CA TRP A 89 1.32 -0.72 6.41
C TRP A 89 0.68 0.09 7.53
N ASN A 90 -0.14 1.07 7.17
CA ASN A 90 -0.90 1.86 8.13
C ASN A 90 -2.35 1.39 8.21
N GLU A 91 -2.72 0.73 9.31
CA GLU A 91 -4.09 0.26 9.56
C GLU A 91 -5.13 1.39 9.63
N THR A 92 -4.68 2.61 9.97
CA THR A 92 -5.53 3.81 10.08
C THR A 92 -5.32 4.79 8.93
N VAL A 93 -4.76 4.35 7.80
CA VAL A 93 -4.40 5.22 6.65
C VAL A 93 -5.50 6.17 6.21
N VAL A 94 -6.76 5.72 6.20
CA VAL A 94 -7.91 6.53 5.80
C VAL A 94 -8.11 7.71 6.76
N GLU A 95 -8.08 7.45 8.06
CA GLU A 95 -8.27 8.46 9.10
C GLU A 95 -7.08 9.43 9.12
N ASP A 96 -5.85 8.93 9.04
CA ASP A 96 -4.65 9.77 9.04
C ASP A 96 -4.58 10.69 7.83
N CYS A 97 -4.95 10.18 6.65
CA CYS A 97 -5.05 10.98 5.43
C CYS A 97 -6.09 12.09 5.59
N LYS A 98 -7.27 11.77 6.13
CA LYS A 98 -8.35 12.73 6.37
C LYS A 98 -7.93 13.81 7.36
N ILE A 99 -7.35 13.44 8.50
CA ILE A 99 -6.85 14.38 9.51
C ILE A 99 -5.80 15.32 8.89
N TYR A 100 -4.85 14.76 8.14
CA TYR A 100 -3.81 15.56 7.50
C TYR A 100 -4.40 16.51 6.44
N TYR A 101 -5.32 16.03 5.61
CA TYR A 101 -5.97 16.83 4.60
C TYR A 101 -6.73 18.03 5.20
N GLU A 102 -7.45 17.82 6.30
CA GLU A 102 -8.13 18.90 7.01
C GLU A 102 -7.14 19.91 7.62
N LYS A 103 -5.99 19.45 8.15
CA LYS A 103 -4.92 20.36 8.59
C LYS A 103 -4.36 21.19 7.44
N LEU A 104 -4.24 20.62 6.24
CA LEU A 104 -3.79 21.36 5.05
C LEU A 104 -4.79 22.43 4.63
N ARG A 105 -6.09 22.10 4.64
CA ARG A 105 -7.15 23.04 4.25
C ARG A 105 -7.29 24.21 5.22
N ASN A 106 -7.00 23.98 6.51
CA ASN A 106 -7.10 24.98 7.57
C ASN A 106 -5.74 25.53 8.02
N ARG A 107 -4.71 25.42 7.16
CA ARG A 107 -3.35 25.86 7.50
C ARG A 107 -3.32 27.39 7.71
N PRO A 108 -2.75 27.90 8.83
CA PRO A 108 -2.57 29.33 9.03
C PRO A 108 -1.57 29.91 8.01
N LEU A 109 -1.81 31.15 7.59
CA LEU A 109 -0.92 31.92 6.71
C LEU A 109 0.00 32.83 7.53
#